data_AF-A0A9E1YMM6-F1
#
_entry.id   AF-A0A9E1YMM6-F1
#
_cell.length_a   1.000
_cell.length_b   1.000
_cell.length_c   1.000
_cell.angle_alpha   90.00
_cell.angle_beta   90.00
_cell.angle_gamma   90.00
#
_symmetry.space_group_name_H-M   'P 1'
#
loop_
_entity.id
_entity.type
_entity.pdbx_description
1 polymer ?
#
loop_
_entity_poly.entity_id
_entity_poly.type
_entity_poly.pdbx_seq_one_letter_code
_entity_poly.pdbx_strand_id
1 'polypeptide(L)'
;MIPEKVKDYLEEYVNQEVYVQISIIKGKEKVSTKSAINKYFNSNHFRDLSEGKPYDHFIDGLRDKCLGKLKDSPMRDKKTNDEIIKELQIKLNNLGDKELDNTFWEIETGEFLNGDQLKELEKNKEALIDKLDISKINQKVDTVYETILTFCKNYEELCQKKYPDAPLPLEVLKSIN
;
A
#
# COMPACT_ATOMS: atom_id res chain seq x y z
N MET A 1 4.52 -11.24 -12.57
CA MET A 1 3.25 -10.61 -12.18
C MET A 1 3.09 -10.73 -10.69
N ILE A 2 2.89 -9.60 -10.02
CA ILE A 2 2.66 -9.55 -8.56
C ILE A 2 1.34 -10.29 -8.22
N PRO A 3 1.27 -11.06 -7.11
CA PRO A 3 0.03 -11.71 -6.68
C PRO A 3 -1.08 -10.68 -6.43
N GLU A 4 -2.32 -11.01 -6.80
CA GLU A 4 -3.42 -10.03 -6.75
C GLU A 4 -3.70 -9.55 -5.33
N LYS A 5 -3.69 -10.45 -4.34
CA LYS A 5 -3.85 -10.09 -2.92
C LYS A 5 -2.83 -9.05 -2.45
N VAL A 6 -1.60 -9.12 -2.96
CA VAL A 6 -0.53 -8.18 -2.60
C VAL A 6 -0.80 -6.81 -3.22
N LYS A 7 -1.32 -6.77 -4.46
CA LYS A 7 -1.73 -5.51 -5.07
C LYS A 7 -2.91 -4.89 -4.33
N ASP A 8 -3.93 -5.69 -4.03
CA ASP A 8 -5.11 -5.27 -3.28
C ASP A 8 -4.72 -4.72 -1.91
N TYR A 9 -3.82 -5.41 -1.20
CA TYR A 9 -3.32 -4.97 0.10
C TYR A 9 -2.56 -3.64 0.01
N LEU A 10 -1.65 -3.50 -0.95
CA LEU A 10 -0.89 -2.26 -1.13
C LEU A 10 -1.80 -1.10 -1.55
N GLU A 11 -2.78 -1.35 -2.42
CA GLU A 11 -3.78 -0.36 -2.82
C GLU A 11 -4.66 0.05 -1.62
N GLU A 12 -5.14 -0.90 -0.83
CA GLU A 12 -5.88 -0.62 0.42
C GLU A 12 -5.05 0.25 1.36
N TYR A 13 -3.79 -0.09 1.59
CA TYR A 13 -2.87 0.66 2.45
C TYR A 13 -2.71 2.11 1.99
N VAL A 14 -2.40 2.33 0.70
CA VAL A 14 -2.22 3.69 0.14
C VAL A 14 -3.53 4.48 0.18
N ASN A 15 -4.64 3.88 -0.23
CA ASN A 15 -5.95 4.54 -0.25
C ASN A 15 -6.41 4.92 1.16
N GLN A 16 -6.20 4.04 2.14
CA GLN A 16 -6.50 4.29 3.54
C GLN A 16 -5.70 5.47 4.07
N GLU A 17 -4.39 5.49 3.84
CA GLU A 17 -3.50 6.55 4.35
C GLU A 17 -3.97 7.92 3.85
N VAL A 18 -4.22 8.04 2.54
CA VAL A 18 -4.72 9.26 1.91
C VAL A 18 -6.07 9.67 2.48
N TYR A 19 -7.02 8.73 2.55
CA TYR A 19 -8.37 8.98 3.06
C TYR A 19 -8.37 9.51 4.50
N VAL A 20 -7.57 8.89 5.38
CA VAL A 20 -7.48 9.26 6.79
C VAL A 20 -6.92 10.68 6.94
N GLN A 21 -5.86 11.03 6.21
CA GLN A 21 -5.27 12.38 6.31
C GLN A 21 -6.26 13.46 5.85
N ILE A 22 -6.97 13.25 4.75
CA ILE A 22 -7.98 14.20 4.26
C ILE A 22 -9.16 14.28 5.24
N SER A 23 -9.57 13.16 5.83
CA SER A 23 -10.66 13.12 6.82
C SER A 23 -10.31 13.92 8.08
N ILE A 24 -9.06 13.82 8.54
CA ILE A 24 -8.54 14.60 9.66
C ILE A 24 -8.57 16.10 9.34
N ILE A 25 -8.10 16.51 8.16
CA ILE A 25 -8.14 17.92 7.71
C ILE A 25 -9.59 18.42 7.66
N LYS A 26 -10.48 17.66 7.00
CA LYS A 26 -11.91 17.99 6.87
C LYS A 26 -12.57 18.21 8.23
N GLY A 27 -12.35 17.28 9.16
CA GLY A 27 -12.95 17.31 10.50
C GLY A 27 -12.39 18.43 11.38
N LYS A 28 -11.07 18.62 11.42
CA LYS A 28 -10.41 19.66 12.22
C LYS A 28 -10.81 21.06 11.78
N GLU A 29 -10.88 21.28 10.47
CA GLU A 29 -11.10 22.60 9.90
C GLU A 29 -12.57 22.89 9.55
N LYS A 30 -13.45 21.87 9.65
CA LYS A 30 -14.88 21.95 9.31
C LYS A 30 -15.13 22.49 7.89
N VAL A 31 -14.34 22.00 6.93
CA VAL A 31 -14.42 22.40 5.52
C VAL A 31 -15.05 21.32 4.64
N SER A 32 -15.32 21.63 3.37
CA SER A 32 -15.75 20.63 2.38
C SER A 32 -14.63 19.65 2.02
N THR A 33 -14.98 18.47 1.51
CA THR A 33 -13.99 17.48 1.06
C THR A 33 -13.06 18.03 -0.02
N LYS A 34 -13.59 18.79 -0.99
CA LYS A 34 -12.79 19.49 -2.01
C LYS A 34 -11.75 20.43 -1.39
N SER A 35 -12.17 21.21 -0.39
CA SER A 35 -11.26 22.12 0.33
C SER A 35 -10.20 21.35 1.13
N ALA A 36 -10.59 20.25 1.78
CA ALA A 36 -9.68 19.38 2.51
C ALA A 36 -8.60 18.74 1.60
N ILE A 37 -8.97 18.27 0.40
CA ILE A 37 -8.02 17.76 -0.60
C ILE A 37 -7.05 18.85 -1.06
N ASN A 38 -7.55 20.06 -1.37
CA ASN A 38 -6.69 21.17 -1.76
C ASN A 38 -5.69 21.56 -0.67
N LYS A 39 -6.09 21.45 0.61
CA LYS A 39 -5.18 21.66 1.75
C LYS A 39 -4.20 20.50 1.91
N TYR A 40 -4.62 19.26 1.67
CA TYR A 40 -3.77 18.08 1.72
C TYR A 40 -2.56 18.19 0.79
N PHE A 41 -2.68 18.82 -0.39
CA PHE A 41 -1.53 19.06 -1.29
C PHE A 41 -0.38 19.85 -0.69
N ASN A 42 -0.64 20.66 0.34
CA ASN A 42 0.39 21.44 1.03
C ASN A 42 0.91 20.74 2.31
N SER A 43 0.48 19.49 2.55
CA SER A 43 0.87 18.72 3.73
C SER A 43 2.14 17.90 3.48
N ASN A 44 2.86 17.60 4.57
CA ASN A 44 3.97 16.65 4.50
C ASN A 44 3.52 15.26 4.02
N HIS A 45 2.29 14.85 4.35
CA HIS A 45 1.73 13.57 3.92
C HIS A 45 1.57 13.48 2.40
N PHE A 46 1.12 14.55 1.74
CA PHE A 46 1.07 14.57 0.27
C PHE A 46 2.48 14.56 -0.33
N ARG A 47 3.41 15.34 0.24
CA ARG A 47 4.81 15.31 -0.21
C ARG A 47 5.37 13.89 -0.14
N ASP A 48 5.20 13.21 1.00
CA ASP A 48 5.68 11.85 1.23
C ASP A 48 5.05 10.84 0.25
N LEU A 49 3.74 10.97 -0.02
CA LEU A 49 3.05 10.17 -1.04
C LEU A 49 3.60 10.44 -2.45
N SER A 50 3.76 11.71 -2.82
CA SER A 50 4.25 12.13 -4.15
C SER A 50 5.72 11.76 -4.39
N GLU A 51 6.48 11.53 -3.32
CA GLU A 51 7.85 11.01 -3.35
C GLU A 51 7.89 9.48 -3.35
N GLY A 52 6.74 8.80 -3.26
CA GLY A 52 6.64 7.34 -3.30
C GLY A 52 6.93 6.62 -1.98
N LYS A 53 6.96 7.32 -0.85
CA LYS A 53 7.35 6.73 0.46
C LYS A 53 6.49 5.55 0.91
N PRO A 54 5.16 5.50 0.69
CA PRO A 54 4.38 4.31 1.04
C PRO A 54 4.87 3.04 0.33
N TYR A 55 5.28 3.16 -0.93
CA TYR A 55 5.88 2.04 -1.68
C TYR A 55 7.26 1.70 -1.15
N ASP A 56 8.10 2.69 -0.83
CA ASP A 56 9.42 2.43 -0.25
C ASP A 56 9.30 1.67 1.08
N HIS A 57 8.42 2.11 1.99
CA HIS A 57 8.15 1.41 3.24
C HIS A 57 7.67 -0.03 3.01
N PHE A 58 6.77 -0.24 2.04
CA PHE A 58 6.27 -1.57 1.71
C PHE A 58 7.38 -2.48 1.17
N ILE A 59 8.16 -1.99 0.18
CA ILE A 59 9.25 -2.73 -0.46
C ILE A 59 10.39 -3.02 0.52
N ASP A 60 10.76 -2.05 1.37
CA ASP A 60 11.77 -2.25 2.40
C ASP A 60 11.28 -3.25 3.45
N GLY A 61 9.99 -3.19 3.81
CA GLY A 61 9.33 -4.19 4.64
C GLY A 61 9.40 -5.61 4.07
N LEU A 62 9.34 -5.76 2.74
CA LEU A 62 9.54 -7.04 2.05
C LEU A 62 11.01 -7.48 2.08
N ARG A 63 11.93 -6.57 1.77
CA ARG A 63 13.39 -6.83 1.81
C ARG A 63 13.85 -7.27 3.19
N ASP A 64 13.24 -6.71 4.23
CA ASP A 64 13.50 -7.12 5.60
C ASP A 64 13.04 -8.53 5.94
N LYS A 65 12.01 -9.00 5.24
CA LYS A 65 11.43 -10.34 5.36
C LYS A 65 11.91 -11.28 4.25
N CYS A 66 13.11 -11.05 3.74
CA CYS A 66 13.79 -11.96 2.82
C CYS A 66 14.08 -13.31 3.51
N LEU A 67 13.75 -14.41 2.84
CA LEU A 67 13.94 -15.76 3.39
C LEU A 67 15.42 -16.12 3.55
N GLY A 68 16.31 -15.53 2.76
CA GLY A 68 17.77 -15.67 2.91
C GLY A 68 18.27 -15.30 4.31
N LYS A 69 17.61 -14.33 4.97
CA LYS A 69 17.92 -13.94 6.35
C LYS A 69 17.54 -15.01 7.39
N LEU A 70 16.70 -15.97 7.02
CA LEU A 70 16.20 -17.04 7.88
C LEU A 70 16.88 -18.40 7.65
N LYS A 71 17.87 -18.48 6.75
CA LYS A 71 18.51 -19.75 6.34
C LYS A 71 19.09 -20.56 7.51
N ASP A 72 19.67 -19.85 8.49
CA ASP A 72 20.32 -20.41 9.70
C ASP A 72 19.41 -20.29 10.94
N SER A 73 18.14 -19.95 10.75
CA SER A 73 17.20 -19.75 11.87
C SER A 73 16.87 -21.09 12.52
N PRO A 74 16.90 -21.19 13.87
CA PRO A 74 16.48 -22.40 14.58
C PRO A 74 14.99 -22.71 14.39
N MET A 75 14.20 -21.75 13.89
CA MET A 75 12.80 -21.97 13.52
C MET A 75 12.67 -23.01 12.40
N ARG A 76 13.66 -23.13 11.50
CA ARG A 76 13.61 -23.99 10.30
C ARG A 76 13.26 -25.44 10.62
N ASP A 77 13.79 -25.97 11.72
CA ASP A 77 13.62 -27.37 12.15
C ASP A 77 12.76 -27.52 13.41
N LYS A 78 12.27 -26.40 13.96
CA LYS A 78 11.50 -26.42 15.20
C LYS A 78 10.11 -26.99 14.95
N LYS A 79 9.76 -28.08 15.63
CA LYS A 79 8.41 -28.66 15.58
C LYS A 79 7.37 -27.60 15.96
N THR A 80 6.38 -27.41 15.08
CA THR A 80 5.26 -26.50 15.27
C THR A 80 3.97 -27.15 14.78
N ASN A 81 2.84 -26.72 15.33
CA ASN A 81 1.52 -27.09 14.82
C ASN A 81 0.93 -26.01 13.90
N ASP A 82 1.48 -24.80 13.93
CA ASP A 82 1.06 -23.65 13.12
C ASP A 82 1.26 -23.92 11.63
N GLU A 83 0.19 -23.80 10.84
CA GLU A 83 0.18 -24.13 9.41
C GLU A 83 1.00 -23.14 8.57
N ILE A 84 1.01 -21.85 8.94
CA ILE A 84 1.77 -20.80 8.26
C ILE A 84 3.26 -21.04 8.48
N ILE A 85 3.65 -21.37 9.72
CA ILE A 85 5.05 -21.68 10.03
C ILE A 85 5.49 -22.98 9.33
N LYS A 86 4.60 -23.98 9.21
CA LYS A 86 4.92 -25.20 8.43
C LYS A 86 5.17 -24.88 6.96
N GLU A 87 4.34 -24.05 6.32
CA GLU A 87 4.55 -23.65 4.92
C GLU A 87 5.87 -22.91 4.74
N LEU A 88 6.17 -21.97 5.65
CA LEU A 88 7.44 -21.25 5.67
C LEU A 88 8.64 -22.19 5.82
N GLN A 89 8.57 -23.15 6.76
CA GLN A 89 9.62 -24.18 6.94
C GLN A 89 9.80 -25.03 5.69
N ILE A 90 8.71 -25.45 5.03
CA ILE A 90 8.77 -26.21 3.78
C ILE A 90 9.51 -25.41 2.70
N LYS A 91 9.22 -24.12 2.55
CA LYS A 91 9.94 -23.24 1.60
C LYS A 91 11.42 -23.09 1.97
N LEU A 92 11.72 -22.81 3.24
CA LEU A 92 13.10 -22.68 3.72
C LEU A 92 13.91 -23.97 3.49
N ASN A 93 13.28 -25.13 3.60
CA ASN A 93 13.94 -26.43 3.44
C ASN A 93 14.12 -26.88 2.00
N ASN A 94 13.25 -26.44 1.08
CA ASN A 94 13.24 -26.91 -0.30
C ASN A 94 13.95 -25.96 -1.28
N LEU A 95 14.10 -24.69 -0.96
CA LEU A 95 14.74 -23.70 -1.82
C LEU A 95 16.26 -23.68 -1.62
N GLY A 96 17.00 -23.44 -2.70
CA GLY A 96 18.45 -23.19 -2.61
C GLY A 96 18.77 -21.78 -2.10
N ASP A 97 19.99 -21.58 -1.59
CA ASP A 97 20.40 -20.28 -0.99
C ASP A 97 20.12 -19.07 -1.88
N LYS A 98 20.43 -19.16 -3.19
CA LYS A 98 20.17 -18.08 -4.15
C LYS A 98 18.68 -17.79 -4.34
N GLU A 99 17.84 -18.82 -4.23
CA GLU A 99 16.39 -18.67 -4.34
C GLU A 99 15.83 -18.07 -3.05
N LEU A 100 16.36 -18.46 -1.89
CA LEU A 100 16.01 -17.87 -0.60
C LEU A 100 16.35 -16.38 -0.54
N ASP A 101 17.53 -15.99 -1.02
CA ASP A 101 17.95 -14.59 -1.12
C ASP A 101 17.10 -13.77 -2.10
N ASN A 102 16.39 -14.45 -3.00
CA ASN A 102 15.48 -13.85 -3.98
C ASN A 102 14.00 -14.05 -3.64
N THR A 103 13.67 -14.55 -2.44
CA THR A 103 12.28 -14.78 -2.01
C THR A 103 11.95 -13.92 -0.79
N PHE A 104 10.83 -13.19 -0.88
CA PHE A 104 10.38 -12.21 0.10
C PHE A 104 8.99 -12.57 0.58
N TRP A 105 8.77 -12.58 1.89
CA TRP A 105 7.48 -12.93 2.46
C TRP A 105 6.67 -11.68 2.80
N GLU A 106 5.50 -11.55 2.19
CA GLU A 106 4.50 -10.57 2.58
C GLU A 106 3.57 -11.23 3.62
N ILE A 107 3.63 -10.74 4.86
CA ILE A 107 3.01 -11.42 6.01
C ILE A 107 1.49 -11.24 6.01
N GLU A 108 1.00 -10.08 5.59
CA GLU A 108 -0.42 -9.72 5.73
C GLU A 108 -1.30 -10.51 4.76
N THR A 109 -0.76 -10.85 3.59
CA THR A 109 -1.41 -11.67 2.57
C THR A 109 -0.98 -13.13 2.61
N GLY A 110 0.13 -13.43 3.28
CA GLY A 110 0.79 -14.74 3.29
C GLY A 110 1.50 -15.09 1.97
N GLU A 111 1.53 -14.18 1.00
CA GLU A 111 2.09 -14.43 -0.32
C GLU A 111 3.62 -14.29 -0.33
N PHE A 112 4.26 -15.00 -1.25
CA PHE A 112 5.70 -14.91 -1.47
C PHE A 112 5.98 -14.20 -2.79
N LEU A 113 6.87 -13.23 -2.75
CA LEU A 113 7.34 -12.48 -3.91
C LEU A 113 8.78 -12.83 -4.25
N ASN A 114 9.16 -12.64 -5.50
CA ASN A 114 10.54 -12.73 -5.96
C ASN A 114 11.10 -11.36 -6.37
N GLY A 115 12.41 -11.29 -6.61
CA GLY A 115 13.09 -10.04 -6.95
C GLY A 115 12.57 -9.35 -8.22
N ASP A 116 12.04 -10.09 -9.20
CA ASP A 116 11.45 -9.47 -10.39
C ASP A 116 10.08 -8.84 -10.09
N GLN A 117 9.30 -9.43 -9.18
CA GLN A 117 8.07 -8.82 -8.67
C GLN A 117 8.37 -7.58 -7.82
N LEU A 118 9.48 -7.54 -7.07
CA LEU A 118 9.93 -6.32 -6.37
C LEU A 118 10.28 -5.20 -7.37
N LYS A 119 10.98 -5.50 -8.47
CA LYS A 119 11.22 -4.51 -9.54
C LYS A 119 9.92 -4.04 -10.19
N GLU A 120 8.91 -4.89 -10.30
CA GLU A 120 7.57 -4.53 -10.77
C GLU A 120 6.90 -3.54 -9.80
N LEU A 121 7.03 -3.74 -8.49
CA LEU A 121 6.57 -2.79 -7.47
C LEU A 121 7.31 -1.45 -7.54
N GLU A 122 8.63 -1.45 -7.75
CA GLU A 122 9.43 -0.24 -7.96
C GLU A 122 8.96 0.55 -9.19
N LYS A 123 8.63 -0.14 -10.29
CA LYS A 123 8.04 0.52 -11.48
C LYS A 123 6.66 1.11 -11.21
N ASN A 124 5.83 0.42 -10.43
CA ASN A 124 4.52 0.93 -10.02
C ASN A 124 4.66 2.19 -9.16
N LYS A 125 5.69 2.25 -8.29
CA LYS A 125 6.04 3.46 -7.54
C LYS A 125 6.37 4.62 -8.46
N GLU A 126 7.27 4.43 -9.43
CA GLU A 126 7.64 5.50 -10.37
C GLU A 126 6.41 6.01 -11.16
N ALA A 127 5.52 5.10 -11.58
CA ALA A 127 4.28 5.47 -12.24
C ALA A 127 3.32 6.27 -11.33
N LEU A 128 3.29 5.98 -10.03
CA LEU A 128 2.54 6.77 -9.04
C LEU A 128 3.15 8.17 -8.89
N ILE A 129 4.47 8.26 -8.73
CA ILE A 129 5.19 9.54 -8.60
C ILE A 129 4.88 10.43 -9.81
N ASP A 130 4.97 9.88 -11.02
CA ASP A 130 4.65 10.63 -12.25
C ASP A 130 3.20 11.11 -12.32
N LYS A 131 2.25 10.32 -11.78
CA LYS A 131 0.83 10.70 -11.69
C LYS A 131 0.59 11.81 -10.67
N LEU A 132 1.39 11.89 -9.61
CA LEU A 132 1.22 12.85 -8.51
C LEU A 132 2.08 14.11 -8.65
N ASP A 133 2.93 14.20 -9.66
CA ASP A 133 3.80 15.35 -9.89
C ASP A 133 3.03 16.61 -10.31
N ILE A 134 2.80 17.49 -9.34
CA ILE A 134 2.11 18.80 -9.50
C ILE A 134 2.99 19.83 -10.24
N SER A 135 4.33 19.66 -10.26
CA SER A 135 5.25 20.64 -10.85
C SER A 135 5.20 20.68 -12.38
N LYS A 136 4.76 19.59 -13.01
CA LYS A 136 4.66 19.45 -14.46
C LYS A 136 3.36 20.11 -15.02
N ILE A 137 3.29 21.45 -15.06
CA ILE A 137 2.29 22.30 -15.78
C ILE A 137 0.88 22.43 -15.13
N ASN A 138 0.36 23.67 -15.13
CA ASN A 138 -0.88 24.16 -14.50
C ASN A 138 -2.20 23.41 -14.78
N GLN A 139 -2.27 22.49 -15.76
CA GLN A 139 -3.42 21.62 -16.01
C GLN A 139 -3.40 20.31 -15.18
N LYS A 140 -2.30 20.01 -14.47
CA LYS A 140 -2.14 18.78 -13.67
C LYS A 140 -2.78 18.81 -12.30
N VAL A 141 -3.06 19.97 -11.70
CA VAL A 141 -3.68 20.03 -10.37
C VAL A 141 -5.03 19.30 -10.38
N ASP A 142 -5.82 19.44 -11.45
CA ASP A 142 -7.08 18.73 -11.61
C ASP A 142 -6.86 17.21 -11.78
N THR A 143 -5.82 16.79 -12.50
CA THR A 143 -5.49 15.35 -12.64
C THR A 143 -5.01 14.72 -11.33
N VAL A 144 -4.16 15.42 -10.57
CA VAL A 144 -3.71 14.97 -9.25
C VAL A 144 -4.89 14.96 -8.27
N TYR A 145 -5.75 15.98 -8.34
CA TYR A 145 -7.01 16.02 -7.57
C TYR A 145 -7.90 14.82 -7.87
N GLU A 146 -8.15 14.50 -9.14
CA GLU A 146 -8.94 13.32 -9.51
C GLU A 146 -8.28 12.01 -9.09
N THR A 147 -6.94 11.94 -9.09
CA THR A 147 -6.20 10.77 -8.59
C THR A 147 -6.41 10.60 -7.08
N ILE A 148 -6.23 11.67 -6.30
CA ILE A 148 -6.46 11.64 -4.85
C ILE A 148 -7.94 11.38 -4.52
N LEU A 149 -8.86 11.94 -5.29
CA LEU A 149 -10.28 11.70 -5.13
C LEU A 149 -10.62 10.23 -5.42
N THR A 150 -10.00 9.63 -6.44
CA THR A 150 -10.12 8.20 -6.75
C THR A 150 -9.64 7.34 -5.58
N PHE A 151 -8.47 7.63 -4.99
CA PHE A 151 -8.00 6.91 -3.80
C PHE A 151 -9.00 6.99 -2.65
N CYS A 152 -9.60 8.17 -2.42
CA CYS A 152 -10.63 8.33 -1.40
C CYS A 152 -11.89 7.51 -1.72
N LYS A 153 -12.34 7.48 -2.98
CA LYS A 153 -13.51 6.70 -3.41
C LYS A 153 -13.26 5.21 -3.23
N ASN A 154 -12.12 4.70 -3.69
CA ASN A 154 -11.75 3.29 -3.56
C ASN A 154 -11.77 2.85 -2.10
N TYR A 155 -11.24 3.68 -1.18
CA TYR A 155 -11.31 3.36 0.24
C TYR A 155 -12.73 3.42 0.81
N GLU A 156 -13.56 4.41 0.44
CA GLU A 156 -14.97 4.44 0.89
C GLU A 156 -15.75 3.22 0.41
N GLU A 157 -15.56 2.79 -0.84
CA GLU A 157 -16.22 1.59 -1.38
C GLU A 157 -15.82 0.34 -0.59
N LEU A 158 -14.54 0.25 -0.21
CA LEU A 158 -14.05 -0.81 0.65
C LEU A 158 -14.67 -0.74 2.06
N CYS A 159 -14.75 0.46 2.65
CA CYS A 159 -15.40 0.66 3.94
C CYS A 159 -16.88 0.29 3.91
N GLN A 160 -17.63 0.63 2.86
CA GLN A 160 -19.04 0.22 2.73
C GLN A 160 -19.20 -1.30 2.71
N LYS A 161 -18.26 -2.02 2.09
CA LYS A 161 -18.27 -3.49 2.04
C LYS A 161 -17.89 -4.13 3.37
N LYS A 162 -16.82 -3.64 4.02
CA LYS A 162 -16.29 -4.23 5.26
C LYS A 162 -17.06 -3.77 6.52
N TYR A 163 -17.55 -2.53 6.51
CA TYR A 163 -18.11 -1.83 7.66
C TYR A 163 -19.35 -1.00 7.26
N PRO A 164 -20.47 -1.65 6.89
CA PRO A 164 -21.63 -0.97 6.29
C PRO A 164 -22.26 0.10 7.20
N ASP A 165 -22.14 -0.04 8.52
CA ASP A 165 -22.72 0.88 9.49
C ASP A 165 -21.75 2.01 9.92
N ALA A 166 -20.49 1.97 9.45
CA ALA A 166 -19.50 2.98 9.82
C ALA A 166 -19.75 4.31 9.09
N PRO A 167 -19.63 5.47 9.78
CA PRO A 167 -19.73 6.75 9.10
C PRO A 167 -18.58 6.95 8.12
N LEU A 168 -18.89 7.45 6.93
CA LEU A 168 -17.91 7.81 5.90
C LEU A 168 -17.63 9.32 5.99
N PRO A 169 -16.53 9.76 6.61
CA PRO A 169 -16.29 11.18 6.88
C PRO A 169 -16.15 12.04 5.63
N LEU A 170 -15.68 11.51 4.50
CA LEU A 170 -15.51 12.31 3.27
C LEU A 170 -16.77 12.40 2.43
N GLU A 171 -17.62 11.38 2.44
CA GLU A 171 -18.89 11.30 1.70
C GLU A 171 -18.71 11.50 0.18
N VAL A 172 -17.57 11.07 -0.37
CA VAL A 172 -17.24 11.27 -1.78
C VAL A 172 -18.08 10.40 -2.70
N LEU A 173 -18.61 9.29 -2.20
CA LEU A 173 -19.57 8.44 -2.95
C LEU A 173 -21.01 8.98 -2.93
N LYS A 174 -21.41 9.73 -1.89
CA LYS A 174 -22.76 10.34 -1.84
C LYS A 174 -22.92 11.51 -2.82
N SER A 175 -21.81 12.11 -3.23
CA SER A 175 -21.77 13.30 -4.09
C SER A 175 -22.01 13.02 -5.58
N ILE A 176 -22.41 11.79 -5.95
CA ILE A 176 -22.62 11.32 -7.33
C ILE A 176 -24.12 11.15 -7.67
N ASN A 177 -25.03 11.40 -6.72
CA ASN A 177 -26.49 11.33 -6.93
C ASN A 177 -27.14 12.70 -7.01
#